data_AF-A0A2Z5ACG5-F1
#
_entry.id   AF-A0A2Z5ACG5-F1
#
_cell.length_a   1.000
_cell.length_b   1.000
_cell.length_c   1.000
_cell.angle_alpha   90.00
_cell.angle_beta   90.00
_cell.angle_gamma   90.00
#
_symmetry.space_group_name_H-M   'P 1'
#
loop_
_entity.id
_entity.type
_entity.pdbx_description
1 polymer ?
#
loop_
_entity_poly.entity_id
_entity_poly.type
_entity_poly.pdbx_seq_one_letter_code
_entity_poly.pdbx_strand_id
1 'polypeptide(L)'
;MLIHHSADPELEMPSYTARDRDRERLGKALAEFLAKGGQVVEVKPTERAPSGPSFVISAQREELRLQAEAKPAAEVSDEDLVRLLRARALLGDTLRTASKRLQQPLQRCHDLARSHRLPFKAGYVKGGSRI
;
A
#
# COMPACT_ATOMS: atom_id res chain seq x y z
N MET A 1 -16.76 3.18 -30.17
CA MET A 1 -16.64 4.65 -29.97
C MET A 1 -16.19 4.87 -28.54
N LEU A 2 -15.03 5.49 -28.35
CA LEU A 2 -14.43 5.75 -27.04
C LEU A 2 -15.20 6.90 -26.37
N ILE A 3 -15.78 6.65 -25.20
CA ILE A 3 -16.32 7.70 -24.34
C ILE A 3 -15.11 8.33 -23.65
N HIS A 4 -14.57 9.39 -24.24
CA HIS A 4 -13.59 10.22 -23.59
C HIS A 4 -14.30 11.00 -22.49
N HIS A 5 -13.98 10.72 -21.22
CA HIS A 5 -14.16 11.72 -20.17
C HIS A 5 -13.16 12.84 -20.46
N SER A 6 -13.56 13.82 -21.27
CA SER A 6 -12.88 15.09 -21.36
C SER A 6 -12.96 15.74 -19.98
N ALA A 7 -11.85 15.75 -19.27
CA ALA A 7 -11.66 16.61 -18.11
C ALA A 7 -11.85 18.05 -18.59
N ASP A 8 -12.96 18.67 -18.17
CA ASP A 8 -13.29 20.05 -18.47
C ASP A 8 -12.28 20.98 -17.77
N PRO A 9 -11.70 22.01 -18.44
CA PRO A 9 -10.68 22.89 -17.85
C PRO A 9 -11.25 23.85 -16.80
N GLU A 10 -12.57 23.85 -16.61
CA GLU A 10 -13.27 24.65 -15.62
C GLU A 10 -13.82 23.74 -14.51
N LEU A 11 -12.94 23.29 -13.61
CA LEU A 11 -13.37 23.12 -12.23
C LEU A 11 -13.67 24.53 -11.70
N GLU A 12 -14.82 25.09 -12.10
CA GLU A 12 -15.42 26.26 -11.49
C GLU A 12 -15.58 25.91 -10.01
N MET A 13 -14.60 26.27 -9.20
CA MET A 13 -14.75 26.20 -7.76
C MET A 13 -15.98 27.05 -7.44
N PRO A 14 -17.03 26.47 -6.84
CA PRO A 14 -18.25 27.22 -6.57
C PRO A 14 -17.86 28.48 -5.81
N SER A 15 -18.26 29.65 -6.32
CA SER A 15 -18.01 30.91 -5.66
C SER A 15 -18.45 30.83 -4.20
N TYR A 16 -17.82 31.60 -3.31
CA TYR A 16 -18.22 31.64 -1.89
C TYR A 16 -19.74 31.83 -1.72
N THR A 17 -20.33 32.67 -2.57
CA THR A 17 -21.78 32.92 -2.63
C THR A 17 -22.62 31.76 -3.19
N ALA A 18 -22.04 30.86 -3.98
CA ALA A 18 -22.71 29.63 -4.42
C ALA A 18 -22.78 28.60 -3.28
N ARG A 19 -21.71 28.48 -2.49
CA ARG A 19 -21.68 27.57 -1.33
C ARG A 19 -22.68 27.96 -0.25
N ASP A 20 -22.83 29.26 0.02
CA ASP A 20 -23.79 29.74 1.01
C ASP A 20 -25.24 29.51 0.56
N ARG A 21 -25.55 29.73 -0.72
CA ARG A 21 -26.87 29.41 -1.30
C ARG A 21 -27.16 27.91 -1.23
N ASP A 22 -26.18 27.07 -1.52
CA ASP A 22 -26.33 25.62 -1.41
C ASP A 22 -26.54 25.19 0.05
N ARG A 23 -25.82 25.80 0.99
CA ARG A 23 -26.02 25.55 2.42
C ARG A 23 -27.43 25.91 2.86
N GLU A 24 -27.95 27.07 2.44
CA GLU A 24 -29.32 27.49 2.73
C GLU A 24 -30.36 26.54 2.11
N ARG A 25 -30.15 26.15 0.84
CA ARG A 25 -31.03 25.21 0.14
C ARG A 25 -31.06 23.85 0.84
N LEU A 26 -29.91 23.31 1.23
CA LEU A 26 -29.80 22.06 1.96
C LEU A 26 -30.45 22.15 3.35
N GLY A 27 -30.28 23.27 4.04
CA GLY A 27 -30.93 23.52 5.34
C GLY A 27 -32.45 23.51 5.24
N LYS A 28 -33.03 24.16 4.22
CA LYS A 28 -34.48 24.14 3.96
C LYS A 28 -34.98 22.73 3.64
N ALA A 29 -34.28 22.02 2.75
CA ALA A 29 -34.65 20.66 2.37
C ALA A 29 -34.57 19.68 3.55
N LEU A 30 -33.56 19.83 4.41
CA LEU A 30 -33.42 19.05 5.63
C LEU A 30 -34.57 19.33 6.61
N ALA A 31 -34.91 20.60 6.83
CA ALA A 31 -36.03 20.97 7.70
C ALA A 31 -37.36 20.40 7.19
N GLU A 32 -37.60 20.45 5.88
CA GLU A 32 -38.80 19.86 5.26
C GLU A 32 -38.82 18.33 5.41
N PHE A 33 -37.67 17.67 5.21
CA PHE A 33 -37.54 16.22 5.38
C PHE A 33 -37.84 15.78 6.81
N LEU A 34 -37.29 16.48 7.80
CA LEU A 34 -37.55 16.22 9.23
C LEU A 34 -39.03 16.49 9.58
N ALA A 35 -39.62 17.56 9.04
CA ALA A 35 -41.03 17.90 9.27
C ALA A 35 -42.01 16.85 8.70
N LYS A 36 -41.62 16.14 7.64
CA LYS A 36 -42.37 15.01 7.06
C LYS A 36 -42.13 13.68 7.79
N GLY A 37 -41.43 13.70 8.94
CA GLY A 37 -41.13 12.52 9.75
C GLY A 37 -39.88 11.75 9.31
N GLY A 38 -39.07 12.33 8.42
CA GLY A 38 -37.75 11.79 8.08
C GLY A 38 -36.80 11.85 9.28
N GLN A 39 -35.89 10.88 9.38
CA GLN A 39 -34.89 10.82 10.44
C GLN A 39 -33.50 10.82 9.81
N VAL A 40 -32.60 11.64 10.35
CA VAL A 40 -31.19 11.63 9.98
C VAL A 40 -30.41 10.90 11.06
N VAL A 41 -29.72 9.83 10.66
CA VAL A 41 -28.79 9.11 11.53
C VAL A 41 -27.38 9.55 11.16
N GLU A 42 -26.72 10.24 12.08
CA GLU A 42 -25.30 10.56 11.93
C GLU A 42 -24.49 9.26 12.14
N VAL A 43 -24.04 8.69 11.03
CA VAL A 43 -23.15 7.53 11.08
C VAL A 43 -21.76 8.05 11.42
N LYS A 44 -21.30 7.76 12.65
CA LYS A 44 -19.92 8.02 13.04
C LYS A 44 -19.00 7.37 12.01
N PRO A 45 -18.01 8.09 11.45
CA PRO A 45 -16.99 7.50 10.61
C PRO A 45 -16.41 6.29 11.35
N THR A 46 -16.43 5.11 10.74
CA THR A 46 -15.84 3.91 11.33
C THR A 46 -14.40 4.24 11.72
N GLU A 47 -14.08 4.16 13.01
CA GLU A 47 -12.73 4.44 13.50
C GLU A 47 -11.75 3.56 12.72
N ARG A 48 -10.89 4.21 11.94
CA ARG A 48 -9.92 3.54 11.09
C ARG A 48 -8.95 2.83 12.02
N ALA A 49 -8.88 1.50 11.95
CA ALA A 49 -7.95 0.72 12.76
C ALA A 49 -6.52 1.30 12.59
N PRO A 50 -5.82 1.67 13.68
CA PRO A 50 -4.58 2.44 13.60
C PRO A 50 -3.39 1.66 13.04
N SER A 51 -3.53 0.36 12.79
CA SER A 51 -2.40 -0.56 12.59
C SER A 51 -2.47 -1.39 11.29
N GLY A 52 -3.56 -1.30 10.51
CA GLY A 52 -3.77 -2.19 9.36
C GLY A 52 -4.06 -1.46 8.04
N PRO A 53 -3.56 -1.94 6.89
CA PRO A 53 -3.97 -1.42 5.60
C PRO A 53 -5.47 -1.64 5.41
N SER A 54 -6.22 -0.58 5.08
CA SER A 54 -7.69 -0.62 4.99
C SER A 54 -8.23 -1.56 3.90
N PHE A 55 -7.41 -1.93 2.91
CA PHE A 55 -7.73 -2.92 1.88
C PHE A 55 -6.47 -3.69 1.46
N VAL A 56 -6.55 -5.02 1.45
CA VAL A 56 -5.48 -5.88 0.93
C VAL A 56 -5.78 -6.17 -0.55
N ILE A 57 -5.04 -5.52 -1.45
CA ILE A 57 -5.24 -5.64 -2.90
C ILE A 57 -4.74 -7.00 -3.43
N SER A 58 -3.87 -7.70 -2.69
CA SER A 58 -3.36 -9.02 -3.07
C SER A 58 -3.01 -9.87 -1.85
N ALA A 59 -3.77 -10.94 -1.59
CA ALA A 59 -3.54 -11.86 -0.47
C ALA A 59 -2.14 -12.49 -0.50
N GLN A 60 -1.67 -12.89 -1.69
CA GLN A 60 -0.35 -13.49 -1.88
C GLN A 60 0.81 -12.58 -1.45
N ARG A 61 0.70 -11.27 -1.68
CA ARG A 61 1.73 -10.31 -1.25
C ARG A 61 1.77 -10.14 0.26
N GLU A 62 0.62 -10.28 0.91
CA GLU A 62 0.49 -10.16 2.36
C GLU A 62 1.05 -11.41 3.05
N GLU A 63 0.79 -12.61 2.53
CA GLU A 63 1.43 -13.85 2.99
C GLU A 63 2.95 -13.77 2.90
N LEU A 64 3.48 -13.26 1.77
CA LEU A 64 4.91 -13.06 1.59
C LEU A 64 5.47 -12.03 2.59
N ARG A 65 4.70 -11.00 2.95
CA ARG A 65 5.10 -10.04 4.00
C ARG A 65 5.21 -10.72 5.36
N LEU A 66 4.19 -11.47 5.75
CA LEU A 66 4.18 -12.20 7.02
C LEU A 66 5.35 -13.18 7.11
N GLN A 67 5.61 -13.94 6.04
CA GLN A 67 6.77 -14.82 5.95
C GLN A 67 8.09 -14.03 6.08
N ALA A 68 8.17 -12.88 5.41
CA ALA A 68 9.37 -12.07 5.40
C ALA A 68 9.64 -11.37 6.76
N GLU A 69 8.59 -11.04 7.51
CA GLU A 69 8.63 -10.38 8.82
C GLU A 69 8.90 -11.32 10.00
N ALA A 70 9.03 -12.64 9.75
CA ALA A 70 9.46 -13.59 10.76
C ALA A 70 10.81 -13.17 11.39
N LYS A 71 10.86 -13.19 12.72
CA LYS A 71 11.96 -12.61 13.51
C LYS A 71 13.30 -13.30 13.19
N PRO A 72 14.38 -12.54 12.95
CA PRO A 72 15.69 -13.10 12.68
C PRO A 72 16.29 -13.71 13.95
N ALA A 73 16.67 -14.99 13.88
CA ALA A 73 17.52 -15.62 14.89
C ALA A 73 18.89 -15.91 14.26
N ALA A 74 19.95 -15.83 15.06
CA ALA A 74 21.30 -16.20 14.64
C ALA A 74 21.41 -17.67 14.20
N GLU A 75 20.39 -18.48 14.47
CA GLU A 75 20.31 -19.93 14.22
C GLU A 75 19.25 -20.29 13.17
N VAL A 76 19.04 -19.44 12.16
CA VAL A 76 18.19 -19.83 11.01
C VAL A 76 18.94 -20.84 10.16
N SER A 77 18.30 -21.99 9.90
CA SER A 77 18.79 -23.04 9.00
C SER A 77 18.97 -22.48 7.58
N ASP A 78 19.85 -23.09 6.77
CA ASP A 78 20.05 -22.60 5.39
C ASP A 78 18.76 -22.72 4.56
N GLU A 79 17.93 -23.74 4.79
CA GLU A 79 16.64 -23.91 4.11
C GLU A 79 15.66 -22.81 4.47
N ASP A 80 15.53 -22.47 5.75
CA ASP A 80 14.65 -21.40 6.21
C ASP A 80 15.14 -20.04 5.72
N LEU A 81 16.46 -19.82 5.73
CA LEU A 81 17.06 -18.61 5.20
C LEU A 81 16.77 -18.46 3.70
N VAL A 82 16.83 -19.55 2.92
CA VAL A 82 16.46 -19.53 1.50
C VAL A 82 14.99 -19.18 1.29
N ARG A 83 14.07 -19.72 2.12
CA ARG A 83 12.64 -19.39 2.08
C ARG A 83 12.41 -17.90 2.36
N LEU A 84 13.04 -17.36 3.40
CA LEU A 84 12.95 -15.95 3.78
C LEU A 84 13.53 -15.03 2.69
N LEU A 85 14.70 -15.38 2.14
CA LEU A 85 15.32 -14.64 1.04
C LEU A 85 14.43 -14.65 -0.21
N ARG A 86 13.79 -15.77 -0.54
CA ARG A 86 12.85 -15.86 -1.67
C ARG A 86 11.64 -14.95 -1.46
N ALA A 87 11.04 -14.95 -0.27
CA ALA A 87 9.92 -14.07 0.04
C ALA A 87 10.31 -12.59 -0.09
N ARG A 88 11.47 -12.21 0.45
CA ARG A 88 12.03 -10.85 0.34
C ARG A 88 12.30 -10.45 -1.12
N ALA A 89 12.84 -11.35 -1.94
CA ALA A 89 13.06 -11.10 -3.36
C ALA A 89 11.74 -10.83 -4.12
N LEU A 90 10.70 -11.63 -3.86
CA LEU A 90 9.37 -11.46 -4.48
C LEU A 90 8.67 -10.15 -4.05
N LEU A 91 8.94 -9.68 -2.82
CA LEU A 91 8.47 -8.37 -2.36
C LEU A 91 9.17 -7.19 -3.04
N GLY A 92 10.31 -7.45 -3.70
CA GLY A 92 11.11 -6.48 -4.43
C GLY A 92 12.33 -5.95 -3.68
N ASP A 93 12.71 -6.57 -2.55
CA ASP A 93 13.91 -6.18 -1.82
C ASP A 93 15.17 -6.51 -2.65
N THR A 94 16.21 -5.69 -2.49
CA THR A 94 17.57 -6.03 -2.93
C THR A 94 18.21 -7.03 -1.96
N LEU A 95 19.23 -7.74 -2.41
CA LEU A 95 19.97 -8.70 -1.58
C LEU A 95 20.62 -8.02 -0.35
N ARG A 96 21.11 -6.79 -0.52
CA ARG A 96 21.65 -5.95 0.56
C ARG A 96 20.59 -5.57 1.60
N THR A 97 19.39 -5.18 1.16
CA THR A 97 18.29 -4.83 2.06
C THR A 97 17.75 -6.06 2.78
N ALA A 98 17.66 -7.21 2.09
CA ALA A 98 17.24 -8.47 2.67
C ALA A 98 18.23 -8.94 3.75
N SER A 99 19.54 -8.91 3.48
CA SER A 99 20.57 -9.23 4.47
C SER A 99 20.46 -8.38 5.74
N LYS A 100 20.29 -7.06 5.61
CA LYS A 100 20.10 -6.16 6.76
C LYS A 100 18.85 -6.49 7.57
N ARG A 101 17.72 -6.75 6.90
CA ARG A 101 16.44 -7.05 7.55
C ARG A 101 16.46 -8.40 8.27
N LEU A 102 17.10 -9.39 7.67
CA LEU A 102 17.24 -10.74 8.23
C LEU A 102 18.41 -10.84 9.23
N GLN A 103 19.18 -9.76 9.43
CA GLN A 103 20.37 -9.73 10.30
C GLN A 103 21.38 -10.85 9.98
N GLN A 104 21.49 -11.22 8.70
CA GLN A 104 22.37 -12.29 8.22
C GLN A 104 23.57 -11.70 7.47
N PRO A 105 24.76 -12.33 7.55
CA PRO A 105 25.94 -11.89 6.79
C PRO A 105 25.65 -11.81 5.29
N LEU A 106 26.02 -10.69 4.67
CA LEU A 106 25.73 -10.45 3.25
C LEU A 106 26.31 -11.54 2.33
N GLN A 107 27.50 -12.04 2.67
CA GLN A 107 28.17 -13.11 1.92
C GLN A 107 27.35 -14.41 1.96
N ARG A 108 26.89 -14.84 3.14
CA ARG A 108 26.02 -16.02 3.32
C ARG A 108 24.75 -15.90 2.47
N CYS A 109 24.11 -14.74 2.50
CA CYS A 109 22.92 -14.48 1.68
C CYS A 109 23.24 -14.53 0.18
N HIS A 110 24.41 -14.05 -0.26
CA HIS A 110 24.83 -14.10 -1.67
C HIS A 110 25.04 -15.54 -2.14
N ASP A 111 25.73 -16.35 -1.35
CA ASP A 111 26.05 -17.73 -1.70
C ASP A 111 24.77 -18.57 -1.78
N LEU A 112 23.88 -18.46 -0.79
CA LEU A 112 22.56 -19.13 -0.83
C LEU A 112 21.69 -18.62 -1.99
N ALA A 113 21.65 -17.31 -2.24
CA ALA A 113 20.88 -16.77 -3.35
C ALA A 113 21.38 -17.26 -4.71
N ARG A 114 22.70 -17.41 -4.87
CA ARG A 114 23.31 -17.94 -6.09
C ARG A 114 23.02 -19.43 -6.24
N SER A 115 23.28 -20.23 -5.21
CA SER A 115 23.08 -21.68 -5.21
C SER A 115 21.63 -22.07 -5.48
N HIS A 116 20.68 -21.32 -4.92
CA HIS A 116 19.24 -21.58 -5.07
C HIS A 116 18.56 -20.73 -6.16
N ARG A 117 19.34 -20.01 -6.99
CA ARG A 117 18.87 -19.17 -8.11
C ARG A 117 17.72 -18.22 -7.72
N LEU A 118 17.87 -17.53 -6.59
CA LEU A 118 16.82 -16.65 -6.07
C LEU A 118 16.65 -15.40 -6.95
N PRO A 119 15.40 -14.94 -7.17
CA PRO A 119 15.08 -13.90 -8.15
C PRO A 119 15.32 -12.48 -7.60
N PHE A 120 16.48 -12.22 -7.00
CA PHE A 120 16.84 -10.88 -6.59
C PHE A 120 17.12 -10.01 -7.81
N LYS A 121 16.49 -8.83 -7.87
CA LYS A 121 16.85 -7.82 -8.87
C LYS A 121 18.31 -7.44 -8.68
N ALA A 122 19.10 -7.51 -9.75
CA ALA A 122 20.40 -6.86 -9.79
C ALA A 122 20.17 -5.40 -9.42
N GLY A 123 20.83 -4.93 -8.35
CA GLY A 123 20.60 -3.59 -7.82
C GLY A 123 20.66 -2.57 -8.95
N TYR A 124 19.59 -1.80 -9.11
CA TYR A 124 19.58 -0.64 -9.99
C TYR A 124 20.68 0.30 -9.45
N VAL A 125 21.85 0.29 -10.08
CA VAL A 125 22.88 1.28 -9.80
C VAL A 125 22.33 2.57 -10.36
N LYS A 126 21.83 3.44 -9.48
CA LYS A 126 21.40 4.80 -9.85
C LYS A 126 22.65 5.53 -10.37
N GLY A 127 22.86 5.52 -11.69
CA GLY A 127 23.92 6.30 -12.36
C GLY A 127 25.04 5.55 -13.07
N GLY A 128 24.82 4.37 -13.66
CA GLY A 128 25.87 3.69 -14.43
C GLY A 128 25.37 3.06 -15.72
N SER A 129 25.45 3.81 -16.83
CA SER A 129 25.47 3.21 -18.17
C SER A 129 26.67 2.27 -18.23
N ARG A 130 26.44 0.97 -18.42
CA ARG A 130 27.52 0.05 -18.81
C ARG A 130 27.86 0.37 -20.26
N ILE A 131 28.93 1.12 -20.45
CA ILE A 131 29.71 1.12 -21.69
C ILE A 131 30.66 -0.07 -21.60
#